data_AF-A0AA35QUA2-F1
#
_entry.id   AF-A0AA35QUA2-F1
#
_cell.length_a   1.000
_cell.length_b   1.000
_cell.length_c   1.000
_cell.angle_alpha   90.00
_cell.angle_beta   90.00
_cell.angle_gamma   90.00
#
_symmetry.space_group_name_H-M   'P 1'
#
loop_
_entity.id
_entity.type
_entity.pdbx_description
1 polymer ?
#
loop_
_entity_poly.entity_id
_entity_poly.type
_entity_poly.pdbx_seq_one_letter_code
_entity_poly.pdbx_strand_id
1 'polypeptide(L)' 'MIEFPIPDLHDYYYCDPILYVSHLIGHEGGGSLFAHLKSKGWCNTLTAGPTAGAKGYSFFAVRMVLSSQGEGTGL' A
#
# COMPACT_ATOMS: atom_id res chain seq x y z
N MET A 1 7.10 -6.12 0.30
CA MET A 1 5.98 -5.77 -0.61
C MET A 1 4.93 -6.84 -0.49
N ILE A 2 3.66 -6.46 -0.41
CA ILE A 2 2.52 -7.37 -0.35
C ILE A 2 1.65 -7.04 -1.55
N GLU A 3 1.29 -8.03 -2.36
CA GLU A 3 0.42 -7.87 -3.53
C GLU A 3 -0.82 -8.73 -3.43
N PHE A 4 -1.93 -8.15 -3.86
CA PHE A 4 -3.23 -8.80 -3.93
C PHE A 4 -3.70 -8.80 -5.40
N PRO A 5 -4.07 -9.96 -5.96
CA PRO A 5 -4.71 -10.00 -7.26
C PRO A 5 -6.10 -9.37 -7.15
N ILE A 6 -6.44 -8.51 -8.11
CA ILE A 6 -7.75 -7.86 -8.21
C ILE A 6 -8.29 -8.03 -9.64
N PRO A 7 -9.62 -7.97 -9.84
CA PRO A 7 -10.16 -7.87 -11.18
C PRO A 7 -9.63 -6.62 -11.89
N ASP A 8 -9.70 -6.62 -13.22
CA ASP A 8 -9.53 -5.38 -13.99
C ASP A 8 -10.67 -4.42 -13.61
N LEU A 9 -10.30 -3.24 -13.11
CA LEU A 9 -11.24 -2.22 -12.65
C LEU A 9 -11.39 -1.07 -13.65
N HIS A 10 -10.90 -1.21 -14.88
CA HIS A 10 -10.97 -0.17 -15.90
C HIS A 10 -12.39 0.38 -16.11
N ASP A 11 -13.41 -0.49 -16.11
CA ASP A 11 -14.80 -0.10 -16.30
C ASP A 11 -15.38 0.74 -15.14
N TYR A 12 -14.70 0.76 -13.99
CA TYR A 12 -15.07 1.53 -12.79
C TYR A 12 -14.33 2.86 -12.68
N TYR A 13 -13.76 3.38 -13.77
CA TYR A 13 -12.98 4.64 -13.78
C TYR A 13 -13.73 5.85 -13.21
N TYR A 14 -15.07 5.86 -13.25
CA TYR A 14 -15.88 6.97 -12.78
C TYR A 14 -15.92 7.09 -11.25
N CYS A 15 -15.86 5.96 -10.52
CA CYS A 15 -15.87 5.92 -9.06
C CYS A 15 -14.49 5.64 -8.48
N ASP A 16 -13.56 5.12 -9.30
CA ASP A 16 -12.17 4.82 -8.98
C ASP A 16 -11.99 4.18 -7.58
N PRO A 17 -12.58 2.98 -7.37
CA PRO A 17 -12.58 2.35 -6.06
C PRO A 17 -11.15 2.00 -5.61
N ILE A 18 -10.24 1.77 -6.55
CA ILE A 18 -8.84 1.47 -6.25
C ILE A 18 -8.13 2.70 -5.70
N LEU A 19 -8.39 3.90 -6.25
CA LEU A 19 -7.83 5.14 -5.72
C LEU A 19 -8.34 5.42 -4.31
N TYR A 20 -9.62 5.18 -4.02
CA TYR A 20 -10.17 5.35 -2.68
C TYR A 20 -9.43 4.49 -1.64
N VAL A 21 -9.25 3.19 -1.94
CA VAL A 21 -8.50 2.28 -1.05
C VAL A 21 -7.03 2.67 -0.97
N SER A 22 -6.41 3.05 -2.08
CA SER A 22 -5.02 3.52 -2.14
C SER A 22 -4.79 4.70 -1.20
N HIS A 23 -5.71 5.68 -1.23
CA HIS A 23 -5.64 6.88 -0.40
C HIS A 23 -5.74 6.55 1.09
N LEU A 24 -6.66 5.67 1.48
CA LEU A 24 -6.83 5.29 2.90
C LEU A 24 -5.64 4.50 3.43
N ILE A 25 -5.13 3.52 2.68
CA ILE A 25 -4.00 2.68 3.11
C ILE A 25 -2.70 3.48 3.09
N GLY A 26 -2.50 4.30 2.06
CA GLY A 26 -1.33 5.17 1.89
C GLY A 26 -1.39 6.49 2.67
N HIS A 27 -2.42 6.72 3.47
CA HIS A 27 -2.56 7.95 4.25
C HIS A 27 -1.43 8.07 5.29
N GLU A 28 -0.89 9.28 5.45
CA GLU A 28 0.25 9.53 6.36
C GLU A 28 -0.12 10.32 7.63
N GLY A 29 -1.36 10.81 7.75
CA GLY A 29 -1.80 11.56 8.92
C GLY A 29 -1.92 10.71 10.19
N GLY A 30 -2.18 11.38 11.32
CA GLY A 30 -2.32 10.73 12.63
C GLY A 30 -3.38 9.62 12.64
N GLY A 31 -3.07 8.48 13.28
CA GLY A 31 -3.95 7.31 13.34
C GLY A 31 -3.90 6.40 12.11
N SER A 32 -3.15 6.77 11.06
CA SER A 32 -2.95 5.92 9.88
C SER A 32 -2.12 4.67 10.18
N LEU A 33 -2.19 3.69 9.26
CA LEU A 33 -1.31 2.53 9.25
C LEU A 33 0.17 2.95 9.23
N PHE A 34 0.53 3.90 8.36
CA PHE A 34 1.89 4.41 8.28
C PHE A 34 2.34 5.06 9.59
N ALA A 35 1.53 5.93 10.19
CA ALA A 35 1.84 6.56 11.47
C ALA A 35 2.08 5.53 12.58
N HIS A 36 1.27 4.46 12.63
CA HIS A 36 1.47 3.38 13.59
C HIS A 36 2.78 2.63 13.37
N LEU A 37 3.08 2.21 12.14
CA LEU A 37 4.31 1.49 11.82
C LEU A 37 5.58 2.35 12.03
N LYS A 38 5.50 3.64 11.67
CA LYS A 38 6.57 4.61 11.88
C LYS A 38 6.82 4.85 13.37
N SER A 39 5.77 4.93 14.20
CA SER A 39 5.91 5.10 15.65
C SER A 39 6.61 3.93 16.34
N LYS A 40 6.48 2.72 15.79
CA LYS A 40 7.21 1.53 16.25
C LYS A 40 8.64 1.44 15.70
N GLY A 41 9.04 2.40 14.87
CA GLY A 41 10.33 2.39 14.21
C GLY A 41 10.47 1.29 13.16
N TRP A 42 9.38 0.70 12.65
CA TRP A 42 9.45 -0.47 11.75
C TRP A 42 9.56 -0.11 10.26
N CYS A 43 9.14 1.09 9.88
CA CYS A 43 9.03 1.48 8.48
C CYS A 43 9.25 2.98 8.29
N ASN A 44 9.94 3.35 7.20
CA ASN A 44 10.26 4.73 6.84
C ASN A 44 9.28 5.33 5.83
N THR A 45 8.73 4.51 4.93
CA THR A 45 7.77 4.92 3.90
C THR A 45 6.75 3.81 3.64
N LEU A 46 5.50 4.19 3.37
CA LEU A 46 4.46 3.25 2.95
C LEU A 46 3.74 3.84 1.73
N THR A 47 3.64 3.05 0.66
CA THR A 47 2.84 3.39 -0.51
C THR A 47 1.87 2.27 -0.82
N ALA A 48 0.68 2.63 -1.31
CA ALA A 48 -0.35 1.70 -1.69
C ALA A 48 -0.98 2.14 -3.00
N GLY A 49 -1.21 1.21 -3.92
CA GLY A 49 -1.77 1.55 -5.22
C GLY A 49 -1.92 0.37 -6.17
N PRO A 50 -2.64 0.58 -7.28
CA PRO A 50 -2.68 -0.40 -8.36
C PRO A 50 -1.28 -0.60 -8.97
N THR A 51 -0.96 -1.84 -9.31
CA THR A 51 0.19 -2.21 -10.13
C THR A 51 -0.30 -2.87 -11.42
N ALA A 52 0.47 -2.71 -12.50
CA ALA A 52 0.05 -3.16 -13.82
C ALA A 52 -0.14 -4.68 -13.89
N GLY A 53 -1.30 -5.12 -14.37
CA GLY A 53 -1.56 -6.50 -14.79
C GLY A 53 -1.65 -6.63 -16.31
N ALA A 54 -2.64 -7.38 -16.79
CA ALA A 54 -2.98 -7.51 -18.20
C ALA A 54 -4.49 -7.44 -18.38
N LYS A 55 -4.99 -7.49 -19.63
CA LYS A 55 -6.43 -7.44 -19.87
C LYS A 55 -7.16 -8.52 -19.06
N GLY A 56 -8.07 -8.11 -18.18
CA GLY A 56 -8.86 -9.00 -17.33
C GLY A 56 -8.34 -9.18 -15.90
N TYR A 57 -7.18 -8.65 -15.54
CA TYR A 57 -6.73 -8.61 -14.14
C TYR A 57 -5.73 -7.48 -13.86
N SER A 58 -5.69 -7.06 -12.61
CA SER A 58 -4.69 -6.13 -12.11
C SER A 58 -4.19 -6.58 -10.74
N PHE A 59 -3.30 -5.80 -10.12
CA PHE A 59 -2.83 -6.05 -8.78
C PHE A 59 -2.97 -4.79 -7.93
N PHE A 60 -3.12 -4.98 -6.62
CA PHE A 60 -2.97 -3.91 -5.64
C PHE A 60 -1.78 -4.21 -4.76
N ALA A 61 -0.82 -3.29 -4.71
CA ALA A 61 0.42 -3.47 -3.96
C ALA A 61 0.46 -2.52 -2.77
N VAL A 62 0.88 -3.06 -1.62
CA VAL A 62 1.36 -2.27 -0.48
C VAL A 62 2.87 -2.45 -0.39
N ARG A 63 3.59 -1.35 -0.56
CA ARG A 63 5.05 -1.29 -0.53
C ARG A 63 5.48 -0.51 0.70
N MET A 64 6.51 -1.02 1.36
CA MET A 64 7.08 -0.43 2.56
C MET A 64 8.60 -0.46 2.45
N VAL A 65 9.26 0.63 2.82
CA VAL A 65 10.70 0.63 3.10
C VAL A 65 10.86 0.37 4.59
N LEU A 66 11.34 -0.82 4.95
CA LEU A 66 11.55 -1.19 6.34
C LEU A 66 12.77 -0.47 6.91
N SER A 67 12.78 -0.26 8.22
CA SER A 67 14.00 0.10 8.95
C SER A 67 14.78 -1.16 9.32
N SER A 68 15.99 -1.00 9.88
CA SER A 68 16.72 -2.12 10.47
C SER A 68 15.91 -2.84 11.55
N GLN A 69 15.18 -2.09 12.39
CA GLN A 69 14.29 -2.68 13.39
C GLN A 69 13.13 -3.46 12.76
N GLY A 70 12.55 -2.96 11.66
CA GLY A 70 11.49 -3.65 10.93
C GLY A 70 11.96 -4.91 10.20
N GLU A 71 13.22 -4.96 9.78
CA GLU A 71 13.86 -6.15 9.20
C GLU A 71 14.32 -7.15 10.25
N GLY A 72 14.31 -6.79 11.54
CA GLY A 72 14.88 -7.60 12.62
C GLY A 72 16.41 -7.59 12.63
N THR A 73 17.04 -6.61 11.99
CA THR A 73 18.51 -6.42 11.93
C THR A 73 18.99 -5.31 12.87
N GLY A 74 18.09 -4.64 13.58
CA GLY A 74 18.42 -3.72 14.66
C GLY A 74 18.88 -4.51 15.89
N LEU A 75 20.19 -4.47 16.17
CA LEU A 75 20.81 -4.95 17.41
C LEU A 75 20.20 -4.29 18.65
#